data_AF-A0A511DP04-F1
#
_entry.id   AF-A0A511DP04-F1
#
_cell.length_a   1.000
_cell.length_b   1.000
_cell.length_c   1.000
_cell.angle_alpha   90.00
_cell.angle_beta   90.00
_cell.angle_gamma   90.00
#
_symmetry.space_group_name_H-M   'P 1'
#
loop_
_entity.id
_entity.type
_entity.pdbx_description
1 polymer ?
#
loop_
_entity_poly.entity_id
_entity_poly.type
_entity_poly.pdbx_seq_one_letter_code
_entity_poly.pdbx_strand_id
1 'polypeptide(L)'
;MSGSDPSHDVDLTGAVAAAGAAATMEDTCPPPEQVRDLLAAAVRLYARSDELGELAEPIDGTQVTATEAVTVVAALMRAQHLNPFDLQLWLDRTPDGR
;
A
#
# COMPACT_ATOMS: atom_id res chain seq x y z
N MET A 1 1.50 -15.96 -36.17
CA MET A 1 2.62 -16.18 -35.22
C MET A 1 2.21 -15.49 -33.93
N SER A 2 1.57 -16.23 -33.01
CA SER A 2 1.21 -15.72 -31.67
C SER A 2 2.48 -15.61 -30.85
N GLY A 3 2.89 -14.38 -30.52
CA GLY A 3 3.77 -14.16 -29.38
C GLY A 3 2.90 -14.22 -28.13
N SER A 4 2.95 -15.33 -27.39
CA SER A 4 2.55 -15.31 -25.99
C SER A 4 3.52 -14.38 -25.27
N ASP A 5 3.02 -13.21 -24.89
CA ASP A 5 3.69 -12.34 -23.94
C ASP A 5 3.84 -13.12 -22.63
N PRO A 6 5.06 -13.38 -22.13
CA PRO A 6 5.22 -14.04 -20.85
C PRO A 6 4.75 -13.06 -19.79
N SER A 7 3.49 -13.20 -19.39
CA SER A 7 2.97 -12.65 -18.14
C SER A 7 3.90 -13.16 -17.05
N HIS A 8 4.86 -12.33 -16.65
CA HIS A 8 5.62 -12.52 -15.42
C HIS A 8 4.58 -12.46 -14.31
N ASP A 9 4.08 -13.62 -13.91
CA ASP A 9 3.18 -13.75 -12.78
C ASP A 9 4.01 -13.33 -11.56
N VAL A 10 3.83 -12.08 -11.13
CA VAL A 10 4.53 -11.56 -9.96
C VAL A 10 3.99 -12.32 -8.77
N ASP A 11 4.84 -13.10 -8.10
CA ASP A 11 4.48 -13.81 -6.87
C ASP A 11 4.31 -12.83 -5.70
N LEU A 12 3.18 -12.13 -5.71
CA LEU A 12 2.77 -11.25 -4.63
C LEU A 12 2.42 -12.04 -3.38
N THR A 13 1.97 -13.29 -3.52
CA THR A 13 1.61 -14.15 -2.38
C THR A 13 2.82 -14.45 -1.51
N GLY A 14 3.92 -14.88 -2.10
CA GLY A 14 5.18 -15.12 -1.39
C GLY A 14 5.75 -13.85 -0.76
N ALA A 15 5.68 -12.71 -1.48
CA ALA A 15 6.17 -11.43 -0.97
C ALA A 15 5.36 -10.92 0.23
N VAL A 16 4.03 -11.00 0.17
CA VAL A 16 3.13 -10.61 1.28
C VAL A 16 3.32 -11.52 2.49
N ALA A 17 3.45 -12.84 2.27
CA ALA A 17 3.70 -13.78 3.35
C ALA A 17 5.05 -13.51 4.06
N ALA A 18 6.11 -13.22 3.29
CA ALA A 18 7.42 -12.88 3.83
C ALA A 18 7.40 -11.56 4.61
N ALA A 19 6.72 -10.54 4.09
CA ALA A 19 6.54 -9.25 4.78
C ALA A 19 5.76 -9.40 6.10
N GLY A 20 4.67 -10.19 6.08
CA GLY A 20 3.88 -10.49 7.27
C GLY A 20 4.66 -11.26 8.33
N ALA A 21 5.47 -12.26 7.91
CA ALA A 21 6.35 -12.97 8.82
C ALA A 21 7.35 -12.02 9.49
N ALA A 22 8.03 -11.17 8.71
CA ALA A 22 9.01 -10.21 9.22
C ALA A 22 8.40 -9.23 10.25
N ALA A 23 7.14 -8.82 10.07
CA ALA A 23 6.46 -7.90 10.99
C ALA A 23 6.20 -8.51 12.39
N THR A 24 6.21 -9.84 12.52
CA THR A 24 5.95 -10.54 13.80
C THR A 24 7.22 -10.95 14.55
N MET A 25 8.40 -10.82 13.93
CA MET A 25 9.66 -11.24 14.53
C MET A 25 10.22 -10.12 15.43
N GLU A 26 10.39 -10.40 16.73
CA GLU A 26 10.86 -9.41 17.71
C GLU A 26 12.30 -8.92 17.45
N ASP A 27 13.17 -9.73 16.83
CA ASP A 27 14.62 -9.47 16.71
C ASP A 27 15.12 -9.20 15.27
N THR A 28 14.24 -9.10 14.28
CA THR A 28 14.64 -9.00 12.86
C THR A 28 13.76 -8.04 12.07
N CYS A 29 13.77 -6.76 12.46
CA CYS A 29 13.26 -5.73 11.56
C CYS A 29 14.21 -5.60 10.35
N PRO A 30 13.70 -5.69 9.10
CA PRO A 30 14.53 -5.47 7.93
C PRO A 30 15.20 -4.08 7.95
N PRO A 31 16.30 -3.89 7.21
CA PRO A 31 16.91 -2.58 7.06
C PRO A 31 15.88 -1.52 6.62
N PRO A 32 15.90 -0.29 7.18
CA PRO A 32 14.87 0.73 6.93
C PRO A 32 14.64 1.04 5.44
N GLU A 33 15.68 0.96 4.62
CA GLU A 33 15.60 1.14 3.17
C GLU A 33 14.74 0.07 2.49
N GLN A 34 14.81 -1.18 2.95
CA GLN A 34 14.01 -2.27 2.40
C GLN A 34 12.54 -2.09 2.78
N VAL A 35 12.26 -1.69 4.02
CA VAL A 35 10.90 -1.37 4.48
C VAL A 35 10.31 -0.21 3.68
N ARG A 36 11.11 0.84 3.43
CA ARG A 36 10.68 1.98 2.62
C ARG A 36 10.38 1.58 1.18
N ASP A 37 11.24 0.79 0.56
CA ASP A 37 11.09 0.39 -0.84
C ASP A 37 9.88 -0.56 -1.00
N LEU A 38 9.63 -1.44 -0.02
CA LEU A 38 8.42 -2.26 0.05
C LEU A 38 7.16 -1.40 0.16
N LEU A 39 7.13 -0.43 1.09
CA LEU A 39 5.98 0.46 1.25
C LEU A 39 5.72 1.27 -0.03
N ALA A 40 6.77 1.79 -0.68
CA ALA A 40 6.64 2.53 -1.92
C ALA A 40 6.05 1.68 -3.06
N ALA A 41 6.45 0.42 -3.16
CA ALA A 41 5.88 -0.52 -4.13
C ALA A 41 4.40 -0.82 -3.83
N ALA A 42 4.07 -1.10 -2.57
CA ALA A 42 2.69 -1.36 -2.13
C ALA A 42 1.76 -0.17 -2.40
N VAL A 43 2.19 1.06 -2.09
CA VAL A 43 1.41 2.28 -2.36
C VAL A 43 1.15 2.46 -3.85
N ARG A 44 2.16 2.26 -4.71
CA ARG A 44 1.99 2.37 -6.17
C ARG A 44 1.03 1.32 -6.72
N LEU A 45 1.13 0.08 -6.23
CA LEU A 45 0.24 -1.00 -6.64
C LEU A 45 -1.20 -0.70 -6.21
N TYR A 46 -1.40 -0.30 -4.95
CA TYR A 46 -2.72 0.05 -4.43
C TYR A 46 -3.34 1.22 -5.20
N ALA A 47 -2.60 2.31 -5.41
CA ALA A 47 -3.07 3.46 -6.19
C ALA A 47 -3.45 3.06 -7.62
N ARG A 48 -2.65 2.18 -8.26
CA ARG A 48 -2.96 1.69 -9.60
C ARG A 48 -4.24 0.85 -9.62
N SER A 49 -4.44 -0.05 -8.66
CA SER A 49 -5.67 -0.85 -8.55
C SER A 49 -6.90 0.01 -8.27
N ASP A 50 -6.75 1.06 -7.46
CA ASP A 50 -7.80 2.04 -7.16
C ASP A 50 -8.24 2.81 -8.42
N GLU A 51 -7.27 3.29 -9.21
CA GLU A 51 -7.49 3.95 -10.51
C GLU A 51 -8.20 3.05 -11.51
N LEU A 52 -7.88 1.74 -11.49
CA LEU A 52 -8.51 0.74 -12.35
C LEU A 52 -9.91 0.33 -11.88
N GLY A 53 -10.29 0.66 -10.65
CA GLY A 53 -11.54 0.19 -10.04
C GLY A 53 -11.53 -1.30 -9.71
N GLU A 54 -10.34 -1.88 -9.52
CA GLU A 54 -10.13 -3.32 -9.27
C GLU A 54 -9.93 -3.65 -7.78
N LEU A 55 -10.11 -2.67 -6.88
CA LEU A 55 -10.09 -2.95 -5.46
C LEU A 55 -11.29 -3.84 -5.10
N ALA A 56 -11.00 -5.08 -4.69
CA ALA A 56 -12.02 -6.08 -4.38
C ALA A 56 -12.84 -5.69 -3.13
N GLU A 57 -12.15 -5.40 -2.01
CA GLU A 57 -12.77 -5.03 -0.73
C GLU A 57 -11.92 -3.99 0.02
N PRO A 58 -12.53 -3.11 0.82
CA PRO A 58 -11.81 -2.18 1.68
C PRO A 58 -10.89 -2.91 2.67
N ILE A 59 -9.72 -2.33 2.96
CA ILE A 59 -8.85 -2.81 4.03
C ILE A 59 -9.59 -2.66 5.37
N ASP A 60 -9.73 -3.75 6.11
CA ASP A 60 -10.39 -3.76 7.41
C ASP A 60 -9.41 -3.76 8.60
N GLY A 61 -9.98 -3.64 9.81
CA GLY A 61 -9.22 -3.60 11.05
C GLY A 61 -8.52 -4.90 11.44
N THR A 62 -8.76 -6.00 10.72
CA THR A 62 -8.05 -7.28 10.88
C THR A 62 -6.77 -7.34 10.06
N GLN A 63 -6.71 -6.56 8.97
CA GLN A 63 -5.56 -6.46 8.08
C GLN A 63 -4.63 -5.31 8.48
N VAL A 64 -5.20 -4.14 8.81
CA VAL A 64 -4.45 -2.96 9.23
C VAL A 64 -5.21 -2.27 10.36
N THR A 65 -4.58 -2.13 11.52
CA THR A 65 -5.18 -1.42 12.65
C THR A 65 -5.27 0.08 12.37
N ALA A 66 -6.19 0.78 13.05
CA ALA A 66 -6.32 2.23 12.94
C ALA A 66 -5.00 2.97 13.26
N THR A 67 -4.24 2.48 14.24
CA THR A 67 -2.95 3.07 14.62
C THR A 67 -1.90 2.90 13.52
N GLU A 68 -1.82 1.73 12.89
CA GLU A 68 -0.89 1.49 11.79
C GLU A 68 -1.26 2.35 10.58
N ALA A 69 -2.54 2.41 10.24
CA ALA A 69 -3.04 3.25 9.16
C ALA A 69 -2.66 4.73 9.37
N VAL A 70 -2.99 5.30 10.53
CA VAL A 70 -2.66 6.70 10.85
C VAL A 70 -1.14 6.94 10.91
N THR A 71 -0.37 5.96 11.39
CA THR A 71 1.11 6.03 11.42
C THR A 71 1.68 6.15 10.01
N VAL A 72 1.24 5.29 9.09
CA VAL A 72 1.67 5.30 7.68
C VAL A 72 1.20 6.58 6.98
N VAL A 73 -0.06 6.97 7.15
CA VAL A 73 -0.59 8.22 6.57
C VAL A 73 0.22 9.43 7.04
N ALA A 74 0.47 9.57 8.34
CA ALA A 74 1.24 10.68 8.87
C ALA A 74 2.70 10.68 8.36
N ALA A 75 3.31 9.51 8.20
CA ALA A 75 4.65 9.39 7.63
C ALA A 75 4.69 9.82 6.15
N LEU A 76 3.73 9.37 5.34
CA LEU A 76 3.62 9.75 3.93
C LEU A 76 3.32 11.23 3.76
N MET A 77 2.39 11.79 4.56
CA MET A 77 2.09 13.21 4.56
C MET A 77 3.34 14.04 4.85
N ARG A 78 4.11 13.68 5.89
CA ARG A 78 5.37 14.36 6.22
C ARG A 78 6.38 14.29 5.08
N ALA A 79 6.51 13.13 4.44
CA ALA A 79 7.44 12.94 3.31
C ALA A 79 7.07 13.77 2.08
N GLN A 80 5.78 14.03 1.86
CA GLN A 80 5.26 14.79 0.72
C GLN A 80 4.94 16.25 1.07
N HIS A 81 5.26 16.70 2.29
CA HIS A 81 4.91 18.03 2.80
C HIS A 81 3.40 18.35 2.72
N LEU A 82 2.55 17.32 2.86
CA LEU A 82 1.10 17.47 2.86
C LEU A 82 0.59 17.84 4.24
N ASN A 83 -0.45 18.65 4.26
CA ASN A 83 -1.21 18.98 5.46
C ASN A 83 -2.62 18.34 5.41
N PRO A 84 -3.37 18.31 6.53
CA PRO A 84 -4.71 17.72 6.56
C PRO A 84 -5.73 18.37 5.62
N PHE A 85 -5.57 19.66 5.30
CA PHE A 85 -6.45 20.35 4.36
C PHE A 85 -6.24 19.88 2.92
N ASP A 86 -5.01 19.57 2.51
CA ASP A 86 -4.73 18.97 1.20
C ASP A 86 -5.46 17.64 1.04
N LEU A 87 -5.51 16.84 2.11
CA LEU A 87 -6.24 15.58 2.14
C LEU A 87 -7.75 15.79 2.04
N GLN A 88 -8.31 16.75 2.78
CA GLN A 88 -9.73 17.09 2.68
C GLN A 88 -10.10 17.47 1.24
N LEU A 89 -9.30 18.32 0.59
CA LEU A 89 -9.51 18.70 -0.82
C LEU A 89 -9.44 17.50 -1.77
N TRP A 90 -8.61 16.50 -1.47
CA TRP A 90 -8.53 15.27 -2.26
C TRP A 90 -9.77 14.39 -2.09
N LEU A 91 -10.24 14.24 -0.85
CA LEU A 91 -11.44 13.47 -0.54
C LEU A 91 -12.68 14.12 -1.17
N ASP A 92 -12.80 15.45 -1.10
CA ASP A 92 -13.91 16.20 -1.71
C ASP A 92 -13.95 16.08 -3.25
N ARG A 93 -12.81 15.81 -3.89
CA ARG A 93 -12.71 15.59 -5.36
C ARG A 93 -13.20 14.21 -5.79
N THR A 94 -13.18 13.24 -4.89
CA THR A 94 -13.62 11.88 -5.17
C THR A 94 -15.13 11.87 -4.94
N PRO A 95 -15.98 11.79 -5.98
CA PRO A 95 -17.42 11.84 -5.77
C PRO A 95 -17.81 10.68 -4.84
N ASP A 96 -18.49 10.98 -3.74
CA ASP A 96 -19.08 9.97 -2.85
C ASP A 96 -19.82 8.92 -3.68
N GLY A 97 -19.26 7.71 -3.82
CA GLY A 97 -19.84 6.70 -4.70
C GLY A 97 -18.99 5.50 -5.08
N ARG A 98 -17.97 5.14 -4.31
CA ARG A 98 -17.45 3.76 -4.31
C ARG A 98 -17.75 3.12 -2.95
#